data_AF-A0A355G622-F1
#
_entry.id   AF-A0A355G622-F1
#
_cell.length_a   1.000
_cell.length_b   1.000
_cell.length_c   1.000
_cell.angle_alpha   90.00
_cell.angle_beta   90.00
_cell.angle_gamma   90.00
#
_symmetry.space_group_name_H-M   'P 1'
#
loop_
_entity.id
_entity.type
_entity.pdbx_description
1 polymer ?
#
loop_
_entity_poly.entity_id
_entity_poly.type
_entity_poly.pdbx_seq_one_letter_code
_entity_poly.pdbx_strand_id
1 'polypeptide(L)'
;MHVPGIWQKLYRLISFQQFRHQEPSLIRPIDEAPLRAELFSIDQLERHAKIIAASHKLASGQARDELLPRLDENQRILNETYDLVAAAEDLNRRIEPAAEWLLDNFYLVEEQIRAIRRLLPPSYSRELPRLANGPAVSYPRVYDIALELIAHVDGRIDAHSLDSFIASYESVQTLKLGELWALPLMLRLA
;
A
#
# COMPACT_ATOMS: atom_id res chain seq x y z
N MET A 1 33.73 -8.90 -15.30
CA MET A 1 32.69 -8.25 -14.47
C MET A 1 31.44 -8.12 -15.33
N HIS A 2 30.44 -8.96 -15.10
CA HIS A 2 29.22 -9.04 -15.89
C HIS A 2 28.16 -8.25 -15.12
N VAL A 3 27.63 -7.16 -15.68
CA VAL A 3 26.59 -6.32 -15.04
C VAL A 3 25.22 -6.87 -15.47
N PRO A 4 24.51 -7.63 -14.64
CA PRO A 4 23.20 -8.18 -14.98
C PRO A 4 22.16 -7.11 -14.69
N GLY A 5 21.72 -6.36 -15.71
CA GLY A 5 20.66 -5.35 -15.53
C GLY A 5 20.38 -4.46 -16.74
N ILE A 6 21.36 -4.32 -17.64
CA ILE A 6 21.19 -3.52 -18.87
C ILE A 6 20.16 -4.17 -19.81
N TRP A 7 20.14 -5.50 -19.85
CA TRP A 7 19.19 -6.25 -20.68
C TRP A 7 17.73 -6.10 -20.22
N GLN A 8 17.45 -6.00 -18.91
CA GLN A 8 16.08 -5.76 -18.42
C GLN A 8 15.56 -4.36 -18.79
N LYS A 9 16.43 -3.33 -18.72
CA LYS A 9 16.10 -1.97 -19.17
C LYS A 9 15.85 -1.92 -20.69
N LEU A 10 16.64 -2.65 -21.48
CA LEU A 10 16.47 -2.74 -22.93
C LEU A 10 15.20 -3.51 -23.35
N TYR A 11 14.84 -4.61 -22.67
CA TYR A 11 13.59 -5.31 -22.96
C TYR A 11 12.35 -4.45 -22.66
N ARG A 12 12.38 -3.62 -21.60
CA ARG A 12 11.30 -2.66 -21.27
C ARG A 12 11.13 -1.57 -22.34
N LEU A 13 12.23 -1.06 -22.90
CA LEU A 13 12.21 -0.08 -23.99
C LEU A 13 11.67 -0.67 -25.31
N ILE A 14 11.96 -1.94 -25.60
CA ILE A 14 11.52 -2.62 -26.83
C ILE A 14 10.02 -2.97 -26.75
N SER A 15 9.48 -3.31 -25.58
CA SER A 15 8.02 -3.47 -25.40
C SER A 15 7.24 -2.18 -25.63
N PHE A 16 7.85 -1.01 -25.39
CA PHE A 16 7.17 0.29 -25.53
C PHE A 16 6.87 0.67 -26.99
N GLN A 17 7.66 0.22 -27.96
CA GLN A 17 7.41 0.54 -29.37
C GLN A 17 6.23 -0.23 -29.97
N GLN A 18 5.84 -1.38 -29.41
CA GLN A 18 4.72 -2.19 -29.91
C GLN A 18 3.34 -1.79 -29.37
N PHE A 19 3.26 -0.98 -28.31
CA PHE A 19 1.99 -0.56 -27.68
C PHE A 19 1.43 0.77 -28.19
N ARG A 20 1.95 1.30 -29.31
CA ARG A 20 1.56 2.62 -29.85
C ARG A 20 0.16 2.71 -30.48
N HIS A 21 -0.66 1.64 -30.42
CA HIS A 21 -1.98 1.59 -31.06
C HIS A 21 -3.11 0.92 -30.27
N GLN A 22 -2.99 0.79 -28.95
CA GLN A 22 -4.14 0.47 -28.12
C GLN A 22 -4.24 1.55 -27.03
N GLU A 23 -5.24 2.43 -27.15
CA GLU A 23 -5.69 3.20 -25.99
C GLU A 23 -6.04 2.18 -24.90
N PRO A 24 -5.28 2.13 -23.80
CA PRO A 24 -5.67 1.29 -22.68
C PRO A 24 -6.97 1.90 -22.19
N SER A 25 -8.05 1.13 -22.23
CA SER A 25 -9.25 1.45 -21.48
C SER A 25 -8.80 1.73 -20.04
N LEU A 26 -8.85 3.00 -19.63
CA LEU A 26 -8.67 3.42 -18.25
C LEU A 26 -9.79 2.76 -17.46
N ILE A 27 -9.58 1.50 -17.05
CA ILE A 27 -10.22 0.99 -15.85
C ILE A 27 -9.73 1.94 -14.79
N ARG A 28 -10.55 2.96 -14.49
CA ARG A 28 -10.32 3.83 -13.34
C ARG A 28 -10.14 2.85 -12.17
N PRO A 29 -8.95 2.78 -11.55
CA PRO A 29 -8.93 2.35 -10.16
C PRO A 29 -9.95 3.25 -9.49
N ILE A 30 -10.69 2.72 -8.52
CA ILE A 30 -11.56 3.50 -7.63
C ILE A 30 -10.92 4.88 -7.44
N ASP A 31 -11.68 5.98 -7.62
CA ASP A 31 -11.24 7.34 -7.25
C ASP A 31 -10.88 7.30 -5.75
N GLU A 32 -9.70 6.75 -5.43
CA GLU A 32 -9.09 6.75 -4.12
C GLU A 32 -8.65 8.20 -3.98
N ALA A 33 -9.50 8.97 -3.30
CA ALA A 33 -9.08 10.26 -2.78
C ALA A 33 -7.72 10.04 -2.10
N PRO A 34 -6.78 11.02 -2.18
CA PRO A 34 -5.51 10.92 -1.49
C PRO A 34 -5.72 10.40 -0.07
N LEU A 35 -4.93 9.43 0.36
CA LEU A 35 -5.02 8.82 1.69
C LEU A 35 -4.68 9.85 2.77
N ARG A 36 -5.65 10.74 3.01
CA ARG A 36 -5.53 11.95 3.80
C ARG A 36 -6.88 12.27 4.40
N ALA A 37 -6.90 12.40 5.71
CA ALA A 37 -8.02 12.86 6.49
C ALA A 37 -7.57 14.02 7.39
N GLU A 38 -8.47 14.50 8.25
CA GLU A 38 -8.11 15.48 9.28
C GLU A 38 -6.98 14.93 10.16
N LEU A 39 -5.94 15.73 10.41
CA LEU A 39 -4.83 15.29 11.24
C LEU A 39 -5.26 15.19 12.70
N PHE A 40 -4.93 14.08 13.33
CA PHE A 40 -5.31 13.80 14.71
C PHE A 40 -4.14 13.95 15.67
N SER A 41 -4.41 14.52 16.84
CA SER A 41 -3.56 14.37 18.02
C SER A 41 -3.57 12.92 18.51
N ILE A 42 -2.66 12.56 19.42
CA ILE A 42 -2.64 11.23 20.04
C ILE A 42 -3.99 10.91 20.72
N ASP A 43 -4.56 11.85 21.48
CA ASP A 43 -5.87 11.64 22.12
C ASP A 43 -7.02 11.46 21.11
N GLN A 44 -6.91 12.07 19.93
CA GLN A 44 -7.87 11.88 18.84
C GLN A 44 -7.68 10.51 18.17
N LEU A 45 -6.44 10.10 17.92
CA LEU A 45 -6.09 8.79 17.38
C LEU A 45 -6.57 7.66 18.30
N GLU A 46 -6.39 7.77 19.61
CA GLU A 46 -6.86 6.77 20.58
C GLU A 46 -8.38 6.63 20.58
N ARG A 47 -9.10 7.76 20.50
CA ARG A 47 -10.57 7.75 20.38
C ARG A 47 -11.01 7.15 19.06
N HIS A 48 -10.34 7.52 17.97
CA HIS A 48 -10.61 6.98 16.63
C HIS A 48 -10.40 5.47 16.58
N ALA A 49 -9.28 4.97 17.12
CA ALA A 49 -8.98 3.56 17.22
C ALA A 49 -10.10 2.75 17.90
N LYS A 50 -10.68 3.29 18.98
CA LYS A 50 -11.82 2.68 19.68
C LYS A 50 -13.10 2.68 18.85
N ILE A 51 -13.35 3.76 18.10
CA ILE A 51 -14.52 3.89 17.20
C ILE A 51 -14.42 2.85 16.08
N ILE A 52 -13.29 2.77 15.39
CA ILE A 52 -13.12 1.81 14.30
C ILE A 52 -13.19 0.37 14.84
N ALA A 53 -12.57 0.07 15.99
CA ALA A 53 -12.60 -1.23 16.61
C ALA A 53 -14.02 -1.69 16.96
N ALA A 54 -14.87 -0.77 17.44
CA ALA A 54 -16.28 -1.07 17.71
C ALA A 54 -17.10 -1.31 16.42
N SER A 55 -16.67 -0.73 15.30
CA SER A 55 -17.34 -0.86 14.01
C SER A 55 -16.95 -2.13 13.24
N HIS A 56 -15.75 -2.66 13.50
CA HIS A 56 -15.19 -3.80 12.78
C HIS A 56 -15.93 -5.11 13.09
N LYS A 57 -16.57 -5.67 12.05
CA LYS A 57 -17.15 -7.01 12.10
C LYS A 57 -16.31 -7.94 11.25
N LEU A 58 -15.94 -9.08 11.81
CA LEU A 58 -15.14 -10.08 11.11
C LEU A 58 -16.01 -10.99 10.25
N ALA A 59 -15.55 -11.28 9.04
CA ALA A 59 -16.16 -12.27 8.17
C ALA A 59 -15.88 -13.69 8.69
N SER A 60 -16.78 -14.62 8.38
CA SER A 60 -16.59 -16.04 8.67
C SER A 60 -15.99 -16.77 7.45
N GLY A 61 -15.18 -17.79 7.72
CA GLY A 61 -14.59 -18.65 6.69
C GLY A 61 -13.28 -18.13 6.06
N GLN A 62 -12.77 -18.88 5.08
CA GLN A 62 -11.61 -18.49 4.29
C GLN A 62 -12.06 -17.69 3.07
N ALA A 63 -11.38 -16.58 2.80
CA ALA A 63 -11.62 -15.75 1.62
C ALA A 63 -10.39 -15.75 0.69
N ARG A 64 -10.59 -15.17 -0.50
CA ARG A 64 -9.51 -14.94 -1.46
C ARG A 64 -8.51 -13.93 -0.91
N ASP A 65 -7.28 -14.04 -1.40
CA ASP A 65 -6.23 -13.09 -1.05
C ASP A 65 -6.39 -11.83 -1.90
N GLU A 66 -6.82 -10.74 -1.26
CA GLU A 66 -6.98 -9.43 -1.89
C GLU A 66 -5.73 -8.53 -1.72
N LEU A 67 -4.78 -8.88 -0.83
CA LEU A 67 -3.61 -8.03 -0.57
C LEU A 67 -2.54 -8.18 -1.64
N LEU A 68 -2.25 -9.41 -2.08
CA LEU A 68 -1.25 -9.63 -3.13
C LEU A 68 -1.68 -9.04 -4.48
N PRO A 69 -2.94 -9.19 -4.93
CA PRO A 69 -3.43 -8.48 -6.10
C PRO A 69 -3.34 -6.95 -5.95
N ARG A 70 -3.65 -6.41 -4.78
CA ARG A 70 -3.49 -4.97 -4.52
C ARG A 70 -2.02 -4.53 -4.60
N LEU A 71 -1.09 -5.32 -4.06
CA LEU A 71 0.35 -5.06 -4.18
C LEU A 71 0.84 -5.14 -5.64
N ASP A 72 0.33 -6.10 -6.42
CA ASP A 72 0.61 -6.23 -7.85
C ASP A 72 0.15 -4.97 -8.61
N GLU A 73 -1.05 -4.50 -8.30
CA GLU A 73 -1.62 -3.30 -8.90
C GLU A 73 -0.84 -2.03 -8.52
N ASN A 74 -0.50 -1.86 -7.23
CA ASN A 74 0.35 -0.74 -6.76
C ASN A 74 1.69 -0.75 -7.50
N GLN A 75 2.32 -1.92 -7.63
CA GLN A 75 3.58 -2.05 -8.35
C GLN A 75 3.43 -1.69 -9.83
N ARG A 76 2.33 -2.08 -10.48
CA ARG A 76 2.06 -1.74 -11.88
C ARG A 76 1.96 -0.22 -12.06
N ILE A 77 1.13 0.44 -11.25
CA ILE A 77 0.93 1.90 -11.29
C ILE A 77 2.25 2.65 -11.03
N LEU A 78 3.03 2.19 -10.05
CA LEU A 78 4.33 2.78 -9.72
C LEU A 78 5.33 2.66 -10.86
N ASN A 79 5.41 1.50 -11.52
CA ASN A 79 6.27 1.32 -12.69
C ASN A 79 5.84 2.22 -13.86
N GLU A 80 4.54 2.26 -14.16
CA GLU A 80 4.01 3.11 -15.24
C GLU A 80 4.29 4.59 -14.96
N THR A 81 4.13 5.03 -13.72
CA THR A 81 4.43 6.40 -13.31
C THR A 81 5.92 6.71 -13.44
N TYR A 82 6.79 5.80 -12.99
CA TYR A 82 8.24 5.94 -13.13
C TYR A 82 8.64 6.08 -14.61
N ASP A 83 8.16 5.18 -15.48
CA ASP A 83 8.48 5.20 -16.91
C ASP A 83 8.00 6.49 -17.59
N LEU A 84 6.83 7.00 -17.21
CA LEU A 84 6.29 8.28 -17.71
C LEU A 84 7.14 9.47 -17.27
N VAL A 85 7.54 9.52 -15.99
CA VAL A 85 8.36 10.62 -15.45
C VAL A 85 9.77 10.58 -16.04
N ALA A 86 10.38 9.39 -16.15
CA ALA A 86 11.70 9.22 -16.75
C ALA A 86 11.72 9.65 -18.22
N ALA A 87 10.68 9.28 -19.00
CA ALA A 87 10.57 9.72 -20.38
C ALA A 87 10.39 11.26 -20.51
N ALA A 88 9.72 11.89 -19.55
CA ALA A 88 9.60 13.36 -19.52
C ALA A 88 10.94 14.03 -19.21
N GLU A 89 11.71 13.48 -18.26
CA GLU A 89 13.05 13.94 -17.91
C GLU A 89 14.03 13.78 -19.08
N ASP A 90 14.05 12.63 -19.76
CA ASP A 90 14.88 12.36 -20.95
C ASP A 90 14.60 13.35 -22.10
N LEU A 91 13.34 13.80 -22.22
CA LEU A 91 12.92 14.83 -23.17
C LEU A 91 13.18 16.27 -22.66
N ASN A 92 13.89 16.41 -21.55
CA ASN A 92 14.24 17.66 -20.88
C ASN A 92 12.99 18.51 -20.55
N ARG A 93 11.86 17.86 -20.27
CA ARG A 93 10.63 18.52 -19.85
C ARG A 93 10.69 18.81 -18.36
N ARG A 94 9.99 19.87 -17.95
CA ARG A 94 9.83 20.18 -16.52
C ARG A 94 9.00 19.09 -15.86
N ILE A 95 9.55 18.49 -14.82
CA ILE A 95 8.86 17.56 -13.91
C ILE A 95 8.65 18.24 -12.54
N GLU A 96 7.66 17.77 -11.80
CA GLU A 96 7.38 18.25 -10.44
C GLU A 96 8.40 17.69 -9.44
N PRO A 97 8.71 18.40 -8.32
CA PRO A 97 9.69 17.92 -7.33
C PRO A 97 9.39 16.53 -6.75
N ALA A 98 8.10 16.19 -6.61
CA ALA A 98 7.69 14.85 -6.14
C ALA A 98 8.01 13.75 -7.16
N ALA A 99 7.98 14.08 -8.45
CA ALA A 99 8.30 13.16 -9.53
C ALA A 99 9.82 12.92 -9.62
N GLU A 100 10.63 13.97 -9.43
CA GLU A 100 12.10 13.85 -9.29
C GLU A 100 12.47 12.95 -8.09
N TRP A 101 11.86 13.20 -6.92
CA TRP A 101 12.05 12.33 -5.76
C TRP A 101 11.73 10.86 -6.07
N LEU A 102 10.64 10.60 -6.81
CA LEU A 102 10.28 9.23 -7.20
C LEU A 102 11.37 8.59 -8.06
N LEU A 103 11.94 9.31 -9.02
CA LEU A 103 13.02 8.78 -9.88
C LEU A 103 14.25 8.40 -9.06
N ASP A 104 14.68 9.30 -8.17
CA ASP A 104 15.85 9.11 -7.32
C ASP A 104 15.68 7.95 -6.34
N ASN A 105 14.46 7.73 -5.86
CA ASN A 105 14.17 6.81 -4.75
C ASN A 105 13.42 5.54 -5.16
N PHE A 106 13.14 5.34 -6.46
CA PHE A 106 12.32 4.21 -6.92
C PHE A 106 12.83 2.84 -6.44
N TYR A 107 14.15 2.70 -6.35
CA TYR A 107 14.79 1.46 -5.88
C TYR A 107 14.36 1.06 -4.45
N LEU A 108 14.11 2.04 -3.55
CA LEU A 108 13.63 1.79 -2.20
C LEU A 108 12.22 1.23 -2.21
N VAL A 109 11.36 1.78 -3.07
CA VAL A 109 9.98 1.32 -3.25
C VAL A 109 9.97 -0.12 -3.78
N GLU A 110 10.78 -0.41 -4.80
CA GLU A 110 10.93 -1.77 -5.32
C GLU A 110 11.44 -2.75 -4.26
N GLU A 111 12.37 -2.32 -3.40
CA GLU A 111 12.85 -3.12 -2.28
C GLU A 111 11.72 -3.43 -1.29
N GLN A 112 10.90 -2.44 -0.92
CA GLN A 112 9.75 -2.67 -0.04
C GLN A 112 8.76 -3.67 -0.66
N ILE A 113 8.44 -3.54 -1.95
CA ILE A 113 7.55 -4.48 -2.64
C ILE A 113 8.11 -5.90 -2.61
N ARG A 114 9.40 -6.08 -2.91
CA ARG A 114 10.07 -7.39 -2.82
C ARG A 114 10.05 -7.95 -1.40
N ALA A 115 10.30 -7.11 -0.39
CA ALA A 115 10.28 -7.49 1.01
C ALA A 115 8.87 -7.94 1.46
N ILE A 116 7.83 -7.19 1.10
CA ILE A 116 6.43 -7.53 1.41
C ILE A 116 6.08 -8.88 0.80
N ARG A 117 6.37 -9.13 -0.49
CA ARG A 117 6.09 -10.44 -1.13
C ARG A 117 6.76 -11.61 -0.41
N ARG A 118 7.98 -11.40 0.11
CA ARG A 118 8.72 -12.45 0.85
C ARG A 118 8.14 -12.70 2.23
N LEU A 119 7.70 -11.63 2.91
CA LEU A 119 7.22 -11.66 4.29
C LEU A 119 5.70 -11.88 4.42
N LEU A 120 4.97 -11.75 3.32
CA LEU A 120 3.53 -12.01 3.22
C LEU A 120 3.23 -13.15 2.23
N PRO A 121 3.55 -14.42 2.56
CA PRO A 121 3.15 -15.55 1.73
C PRO A 121 1.61 -15.60 1.52
N PRO A 122 1.11 -16.10 0.38
CA PRO A 122 -0.33 -16.19 0.12
C PRO A 122 -1.11 -16.98 1.17
N SER A 123 -0.50 -18.02 1.75
CA SER A 123 -1.12 -18.79 2.85
C SER A 123 -1.36 -17.92 4.07
N TYR A 124 -0.36 -17.12 4.44
CA TYR A 124 -0.45 -16.22 5.59
C TYR A 124 -1.48 -15.11 5.36
N SER A 125 -1.51 -14.48 4.18
CA SER A 125 -2.52 -13.48 3.83
C SER A 125 -3.95 -14.03 3.94
N ARG A 126 -4.18 -15.30 3.54
CA ARG A 126 -5.51 -15.95 3.63
C ARG A 126 -5.96 -16.24 5.05
N GLU A 127 -5.03 -16.37 5.99
CA GLU A 127 -5.32 -16.66 7.41
C GLU A 127 -5.68 -15.41 8.23
N LEU A 128 -5.37 -14.21 7.71
CA LEU A 128 -5.68 -12.96 8.40
C LEU A 128 -7.20 -12.74 8.49
N PRO A 129 -7.74 -12.34 9.67
CA PRO A 129 -9.15 -11.98 9.83
C PRO A 129 -9.55 -10.82 8.92
N ARG A 130 -10.66 -10.98 8.20
CA ARG A 130 -11.15 -10.01 7.22
C ARG A 130 -12.38 -9.28 7.70
N LEU A 131 -12.58 -8.06 7.21
CA LEU A 131 -13.78 -7.28 7.49
C LEU A 131 -14.98 -7.78 6.67
N ALA A 132 -16.12 -7.88 7.35
CA ALA A 132 -17.43 -8.21 6.78
C ALA A 132 -18.25 -6.97 6.40
N ASN A 133 -17.80 -5.78 6.80
CA ASN A 133 -18.48 -4.50 6.60
C ASN A 133 -17.47 -3.36 6.41
N GLY A 134 -17.96 -2.24 5.88
CA GLY A 134 -17.17 -1.03 5.68
C GLY A 134 -16.51 -0.93 4.29
N PRO A 135 -15.69 0.11 4.06
CA PRO A 135 -15.01 0.33 2.79
C PRO A 135 -13.98 -0.77 2.46
N ALA A 136 -13.29 -1.30 3.47
CA ALA A 136 -12.29 -2.36 3.34
C ALA A 136 -12.89 -3.78 3.46
N VAL A 137 -14.14 -3.99 3.04
CA VAL A 137 -14.75 -5.33 2.97
C VAL A 137 -13.85 -6.27 2.18
N SER A 138 -13.72 -7.51 2.66
CA SER A 138 -12.86 -8.56 2.11
C SER A 138 -11.35 -8.34 2.29
N TYR A 139 -10.89 -7.16 2.72
CA TYR A 139 -9.50 -6.97 3.13
C TYR A 139 -9.28 -7.41 4.58
N PRO A 140 -8.04 -7.80 4.94
CA PRO A 140 -7.68 -8.02 6.33
C PRO A 140 -7.95 -6.79 7.18
N ARG A 141 -8.51 -6.97 8.36
CA ARG A 141 -8.81 -5.88 9.31
C ARG A 141 -7.57 -5.05 9.65
N VAL A 142 -6.41 -5.68 9.73
CA VAL A 142 -5.13 -5.00 9.96
C VAL A 142 -4.71 -4.06 8.81
N TYR A 143 -5.19 -4.31 7.59
CA TYR A 143 -4.97 -3.40 6.46
C TYR A 143 -5.80 -2.12 6.62
N ASP A 144 -7.05 -2.25 7.03
CA ASP A 144 -7.92 -1.11 7.33
C ASP A 144 -7.37 -0.27 8.50
N ILE A 145 -6.90 -0.91 9.57
CA ILE A 145 -6.20 -0.24 10.68
C ILE A 145 -5.00 0.59 10.18
N ALA A 146 -4.22 0.06 9.25
CA ALA A 146 -3.08 0.77 8.67
C ALA A 146 -3.53 1.99 7.85
N LEU A 147 -4.56 1.84 7.01
CA LEU A 147 -5.13 2.93 6.21
C LEU A 147 -5.66 4.07 7.08
N GLU A 148 -6.45 3.73 8.10
CA GLU A 148 -7.03 4.69 9.05
C GLU A 148 -5.92 5.46 9.79
N LEU A 149 -4.87 4.78 10.24
CA LEU A 149 -3.74 5.45 10.89
C LEU A 149 -3.03 6.39 9.90
N ILE A 150 -2.64 5.90 8.72
CA ILE A 150 -1.89 6.69 7.73
C ILE A 150 -2.66 7.94 7.32
N ALA A 151 -3.96 7.82 7.09
CA ALA A 151 -4.83 8.92 6.69
C ALA A 151 -4.83 10.07 7.71
N HIS A 152 -4.78 9.76 9.01
CA HIS A 152 -4.85 10.73 10.10
C HIS A 152 -3.48 11.26 10.56
N VAL A 153 -2.37 10.71 10.05
CA VAL A 153 -0.99 11.17 10.36
C VAL A 153 -0.21 11.67 9.14
N ASP A 154 -0.84 11.75 7.97
CA ASP A 154 -0.21 12.13 6.68
C ASP A 154 1.08 11.34 6.40
N GLY A 155 1.04 10.04 6.71
CA GLY A 155 2.18 9.12 6.56
C GLY A 155 3.32 9.27 7.58
N ARG A 156 3.23 10.23 8.52
CA ARG A 156 4.24 10.45 9.57
C ARG A 156 3.97 9.55 10.78
N ILE A 157 4.27 8.27 10.64
CA ILE A 157 4.10 7.30 11.71
C ILE A 157 5.33 7.31 12.62
N ASP A 158 5.09 7.47 13.92
CA ASP A 158 6.08 7.26 14.97
C ASP A 158 5.64 6.11 15.89
N ALA A 159 6.59 5.55 16.65
CA ALA A 159 6.32 4.38 17.48
C ALA A 159 5.28 4.68 18.58
N HIS A 160 5.29 5.87 19.16
CA HIS A 160 4.39 6.21 20.26
C HIS A 160 2.94 6.33 19.78
N SER A 161 2.71 7.01 18.64
CA SER A 161 1.37 7.11 18.06
C SER A 161 0.83 5.75 17.61
N LEU A 162 1.67 4.90 17.01
CA LEU A 162 1.31 3.53 16.63
C LEU A 162 0.93 2.69 17.87
N ASP A 163 1.76 2.72 18.92
CA ASP A 163 1.51 1.95 20.15
C ASP A 163 0.21 2.38 20.84
N SER A 164 -0.02 3.70 20.98
CA SER A 164 -1.26 4.24 21.56
C SER A 164 -2.49 3.87 20.73
N PHE A 165 -2.39 3.90 19.41
CA PHE A 165 -3.48 3.53 18.50
C PHE A 165 -3.84 2.05 18.66
N ILE A 166 -2.85 1.16 18.58
CA ILE A 166 -3.07 -0.28 18.68
C ILE A 166 -3.57 -0.67 20.07
N ALA A 167 -2.98 -0.12 21.14
CA ALA A 167 -3.45 -0.37 22.50
C ALA A 167 -4.92 0.08 22.70
N SER A 168 -5.29 1.23 22.14
CA SER A 168 -6.66 1.72 22.17
C SER A 168 -7.61 0.86 21.35
N TYR A 169 -7.18 0.38 20.20
CA TYR A 169 -7.93 -0.58 19.39
C TYR A 169 -8.19 -1.88 20.16
N GLU A 170 -7.14 -2.48 20.73
CA GLU A 170 -7.20 -3.76 21.46
C GLU A 170 -8.01 -3.69 22.75
N SER A 171 -8.18 -2.49 23.33
CA SER A 171 -9.09 -2.27 24.46
C SER A 171 -10.55 -2.56 24.15
N VAL A 172 -10.93 -2.55 22.87
CA VAL A 172 -12.27 -2.86 22.37
C VAL A 172 -12.31 -4.23 21.70
N GLN A 173 -11.32 -4.55 20.87
CA GLN A 173 -11.29 -5.79 20.11
C GLN A 173 -9.86 -6.33 19.98
N THR A 174 -9.59 -7.49 20.57
CA THR A 174 -8.25 -8.09 20.56
C THR A 174 -7.79 -8.44 19.15
N LEU A 175 -6.51 -8.16 18.87
CA LEU A 175 -5.85 -8.59 17.64
C LEU A 175 -5.20 -9.96 17.85
N LYS A 176 -5.22 -10.81 16.83
CA LYS A 176 -4.45 -12.05 16.85
C LYS A 176 -2.97 -11.72 16.73
N LEU A 177 -2.12 -12.61 17.23
CA LEU A 177 -0.67 -12.50 17.06
C LEU A 177 -0.29 -12.32 15.57
N GLY A 178 -0.90 -13.09 14.67
CA GLY A 178 -0.70 -12.93 13.22
C GLY A 178 -1.12 -11.56 12.67
N GLU A 179 -2.13 -10.90 13.24
CA GLU A 179 -2.46 -9.53 12.82
C GLU A 179 -1.35 -8.57 13.24
N LEU A 180 -0.84 -8.66 14.47
CA LEU A 180 0.25 -7.81 14.96
C LEU A 180 1.54 -8.00 14.14
N TRP A 181 1.88 -9.23 13.75
CA TRP A 181 3.02 -9.49 12.87
C TRP A 181 2.84 -8.93 11.46
N ALA A 182 1.61 -8.87 10.96
CA ALA A 182 1.29 -8.35 9.63
C ALA A 182 1.24 -6.81 9.60
N LEU A 183 1.02 -6.14 10.73
CA LEU A 183 0.83 -4.68 10.81
C LEU A 183 1.96 -3.87 10.13
N PRO A 184 3.27 -4.14 10.35
CA PRO A 184 4.32 -3.41 9.64
C PRO A 184 4.35 -3.66 8.12
N LEU A 185 3.77 -4.76 7.64
CA LEU A 185 3.64 -5.03 6.21
C LEU A 185 2.45 -4.25 5.64
N MET A 186 1.35 -4.14 6.40
CA MET A 186 0.19 -3.34 6.00
C MET A 186 0.54 -1.87 5.87
N LEU A 187 1.30 -1.32 6.83
CA LEU A 187 1.78 0.07 6.78
C LEU A 187 2.61 0.39 5.53
N ARG A 188 3.28 -0.61 4.93
CA ARG A 188 4.05 -0.43 3.69
C ARG A 188 3.24 -0.70 2.43
N LEU A 189 2.13 -1.42 2.54
CA LEU A 189 1.28 -1.82 1.42
C LEU A 189 0.19 -0.76 1.13
N ALA A 190 -0.34 -0.17 2.20
CA ALA A 190 -1.38 0.86 2.22
C ALA A 190 -1.02 2.12 1.41
#